data_AF-A0A8S1CE19-F1
#
_entry.id   AF-A0A8S1CE19-F1
#
_cell.length_a   1.000
_cell.length_b   1.000
_cell.length_c   1.000
_cell.angle_alpha   90.00
_cell.angle_beta   90.00
_cell.angle_gamma   90.00
#
_symmetry.space_group_name_H-M   'P 1'
#
loop_
_entity.id
_entity.type
_entity.pdbx_description
1 polymer ?
#
loop_
_entity_poly.entity_id
_entity_poly.type
_entity_poly.pdbx_seq_one_letter_code
_entity_poly.pdbx_strand_id
1 'polypeptide(L)'
;MDWHLPQSILPFKFNYLESSYHRLPPGEKPDWLSAVRQPAAANVMFSSKESLATKTGEFGVGRCDYLAQLVREFHETRSQEAKRQILANLANFAYDPINFEFLRLHRVIDLFIDTLPDEDESLAEFAVGGLCNLCVDPQNQEYILQNNGIQRLQNLLQSKNQEIVCSTITTLIYLKTPSSLKDLQAKPLINRLSDLAACPNKRISNLAHLFLSEEDVENFTLLSGDSNPVHQGPNAVVHGAFLNSLVSCIMGTKVPGPGCMVASQNIKYPNPCQVGEFVEVSVILTGMKMDLIKCRYTVMAKPNKDSSLAESRLVLSGDANLIKIEDQKKRAKNK
;
A
#
# COMPACT_ATOMS: atom_id res chain seq x y z
N MET A 1 -15.69 25.95 22.84
CA MET A 1 -14.33 25.39 22.99
C MET A 1 -14.34 24.19 22.07
N ASP A 2 -14.14 24.44 20.78
CA ASP A 2 -14.62 23.55 19.73
C ASP A 2 -13.45 23.23 18.81
N TRP A 3 -13.05 21.96 18.89
CA TRP A 3 -12.00 21.34 18.11
C TRP A 3 -12.66 20.71 16.89
N HIS A 4 -12.27 21.13 15.68
CA HIS A 4 -12.73 20.57 14.42
C HIS A 4 -11.61 19.75 13.77
N LEU A 5 -11.84 18.45 13.58
CA LEU A 5 -11.12 17.59 12.64
C LEU A 5 -11.99 17.41 11.39
N PRO A 6 -11.49 17.65 10.17
CA PRO A 6 -12.27 17.49 8.95
C PRO A 6 -12.69 16.03 8.72
N GLN A 7 -13.93 15.88 8.27
CA GLN A 7 -14.58 14.60 8.02
C GLN A 7 -13.97 13.84 6.82
N SER A 8 -13.66 12.57 7.10
CA SER A 8 -13.90 11.38 6.28
C SER A 8 -13.64 11.44 4.77
N ILE A 9 -12.61 10.72 4.31
CA ILE A 9 -12.68 10.09 2.99
C ILE A 9 -12.09 8.68 3.06
N LEU A 10 -12.89 7.71 2.61
CA LEU A 10 -12.63 6.26 2.64
C LEU A 10 -11.66 5.82 1.51
N PRO A 11 -11.04 4.65 1.65
CA PRO A 11 -11.31 3.57 0.69
C PRO A 11 -11.55 2.31 1.53
N PHE A 12 -12.59 1.50 1.37
CA PHE A 12 -13.57 1.36 0.32
C PHE A 12 -14.89 1.98 0.76
N LYS A 13 -15.68 2.40 -0.22
CA LYS A 13 -17.13 2.32 -0.14
C LYS A 13 -17.53 1.33 -1.23
N PHE A 14 -17.98 0.14 -0.85
CA PHE A 14 -19.07 -0.48 -1.60
C PHE A 14 -20.34 0.33 -1.28
N ASN A 15 -20.43 1.56 -1.80
CA ASN A 15 -21.71 2.23 -1.84
C ASN A 15 -22.35 1.86 -3.18
N TYR A 16 -23.21 0.85 -3.11
CA TYR A 16 -24.42 0.82 -3.94
C TYR A 16 -25.05 2.21 -3.88
N LEU A 17 -24.97 2.97 -4.96
CA LEU A 17 -25.90 4.06 -5.21
C LEU A 17 -27.01 3.45 -6.06
N GLU A 18 -28.02 2.88 -5.39
CA GLU A 18 -29.36 2.95 -5.94
C GLU A 18 -29.64 4.43 -6.22
N SER A 19 -29.99 4.71 -7.47
CA SER A 19 -30.31 6.05 -7.94
C SER A 19 -31.39 6.68 -7.06
N SER A 20 -31.12 7.85 -6.50
CA SER A 20 -32.17 8.81 -6.13
C SER A 20 -31.79 10.15 -6.72
N TYR A 21 -32.64 10.66 -7.60
CA TYR A 21 -32.60 11.99 -8.18
C TYR A 21 -32.64 13.08 -7.10
N HIS A 22 -31.90 14.18 -7.27
CA HIS A 22 -32.39 15.57 -7.16
C HIS A 22 -31.27 16.60 -7.49
N ARG A 23 -31.68 17.74 -8.05
CA ARG A 23 -30.86 18.89 -8.50
C ARG A 23 -30.44 19.75 -7.29
N LEU A 24 -29.26 20.39 -7.36
CA LEU A 24 -28.88 21.52 -6.49
C LEU A 24 -28.44 22.75 -7.31
N PRO A 25 -28.72 24.00 -6.85
CA PRO A 25 -28.41 25.24 -7.56
C PRO A 25 -27.03 25.84 -7.15
N PRO A 26 -26.50 26.84 -7.89
CA PRO A 26 -25.12 27.29 -7.79
C PRO A 26 -24.90 28.52 -6.90
N GLY A 27 -23.71 28.59 -6.27
CA GLY A 27 -23.05 29.84 -5.87
C GLY A 27 -22.78 30.00 -4.38
N GLU A 28 -21.51 29.83 -3.97
CA GLU A 28 -20.76 30.65 -2.99
C GLU A 28 -19.37 30.01 -2.75
N LYS A 29 -18.29 30.82 -2.75
CA LYS A 29 -16.91 30.41 -2.43
C LYS A 29 -16.47 31.10 -1.13
N PRO A 30 -15.83 30.40 -0.17
CA PRO A 30 -15.25 31.07 1.00
C PRO A 30 -13.73 31.30 0.91
N ASP A 31 -13.34 32.30 1.68
CA ASP A 31 -12.14 33.13 1.71
C ASP A 31 -11.06 32.56 2.65
N TRP A 32 -9.97 31.98 2.10
CA TRP A 32 -8.85 31.43 2.88
C TRP A 32 -7.45 31.88 2.40
N LEU A 33 -7.39 32.83 1.45
CA LEU A 33 -6.13 33.24 0.81
C LEU A 33 -5.25 34.20 1.66
N SER A 34 -5.61 34.48 2.91
CA SER A 34 -4.95 35.51 3.72
C SER A 34 -4.04 35.01 4.86
N ALA A 35 -3.78 33.70 4.99
CA ALA A 35 -3.04 33.17 6.15
C ALA A 35 -1.97 32.10 5.84
N VAL A 36 -0.96 32.43 5.02
CA VAL A 36 0.29 31.65 4.96
C VAL A 36 1.49 32.58 5.16
N ARG A 37 2.03 32.59 6.38
CA ARG A 37 3.42 33.03 6.65
C ARG A 37 4.34 31.83 6.44
N GLN A 38 5.33 31.97 5.58
CA GLN A 38 6.39 30.97 5.35
C GLN A 38 7.27 30.81 6.60
N PRO A 39 7.64 29.58 7.02
CA PRO A 39 8.80 29.36 7.87
C PRO A 39 10.07 29.15 7.03
N ALA A 40 11.17 29.70 7.54
CA ALA A 40 12.49 29.72 6.94
C ALA A 40 13.22 28.37 7.02
N ALA A 41 14.10 28.15 6.03
CA ALA A 41 15.25 27.24 5.98
C ALA A 41 14.98 25.73 6.21
N ALA A 42 14.91 24.99 5.10
CA ALA A 42 15.02 23.54 5.06
C ALA A 42 16.44 23.08 5.46
N ASN A 43 16.56 22.42 6.61
CA ASN A 43 17.76 21.68 6.98
C ASN A 43 17.91 20.45 6.06
N VAL A 44 19.12 20.25 5.53
CA VAL A 44 19.48 19.09 4.71
C VAL A 44 19.36 17.81 5.56
N MET A 45 18.60 16.83 5.07
CA MET A 45 18.12 15.66 5.82
C MET A 45 19.16 14.53 5.99
N PHE A 46 20.32 14.62 5.33
CA PHE A 46 21.36 13.59 5.30
C PHE A 46 22.70 14.12 5.79
N SER A 47 23.44 13.31 6.55
CA SER A 47 24.74 13.69 7.12
C SER A 47 25.87 13.46 6.10
N SER A 48 26.80 14.41 5.99
CA SER A 48 28.06 14.18 5.26
C SER A 48 29.14 13.60 6.18
N LYS A 49 30.15 12.95 5.60
CA LYS A 49 31.34 12.47 6.34
C LYS A 49 32.04 13.61 7.10
N GLU A 50 32.08 14.80 6.50
CA GLU A 50 32.65 16.01 7.09
C GLU A 50 31.83 16.53 8.28
N SER A 51 30.48 16.46 8.19
CA SER A 51 29.58 16.82 9.29
C SER A 51 29.66 15.84 10.46
N LEU A 52 29.85 14.55 10.17
CA LEU A 52 30.08 13.54 11.20
C LEU A 52 31.41 13.77 11.91
N ALA A 53 32.50 14.01 11.17
CA ALA A 53 33.83 14.27 11.73
C ALA A 53 33.83 15.51 12.66
N THR A 54 33.13 16.57 12.26
CA THR A 54 32.98 17.79 13.10
C THR A 54 32.14 17.55 14.35
N LYS A 55 31.11 16.68 14.30
CA LYS A 55 30.28 16.34 15.48
C LYS A 55 30.99 15.40 16.46
N THR A 56 31.86 14.50 15.99
CA THR A 56 32.67 13.63 16.88
C THR A 56 33.75 14.42 17.62
N GLY A 57 34.26 15.53 17.09
CA GLY A 57 35.36 16.27 17.71
C GLY A 57 36.65 15.45 17.83
N GLU A 58 37.69 16.04 18.42
CA GLU A 58 39.04 15.44 18.54
C GLU A 58 39.12 14.30 19.59
N PHE A 59 38.13 14.23 20.49
CA PHE A 59 38.08 13.29 21.63
C PHE A 59 36.77 12.48 21.73
N GLY A 60 35.87 12.56 20.75
CA GLY A 60 34.63 11.81 20.78
C GLY A 60 34.79 10.36 20.32
N VAL A 61 33.91 9.50 20.82
CA VAL A 61 33.79 8.11 20.36
C VAL A 61 33.39 8.12 18.88
N GLY A 62 34.15 7.44 18.03
CA GLY A 62 33.85 7.34 16.60
C GLY A 62 32.44 6.77 16.36
N ARG A 63 31.79 7.12 15.24
CA ARG A 63 30.41 6.69 14.95
C ARG A 63 30.24 5.17 15.05
N CYS A 64 31.21 4.40 14.57
CA CYS A 64 31.23 2.95 14.68
C CYS A 64 31.23 2.48 16.14
N ASP A 65 32.18 2.97 16.95
CA ASP A 65 32.31 2.61 18.36
C ASP A 65 31.09 3.03 19.19
N TYR A 66 30.47 4.17 18.86
CA TYR A 66 29.25 4.62 19.52
C TYR A 66 28.08 3.68 19.25
N LEU A 67 27.90 3.24 18.01
CA LEU A 67 26.88 2.24 17.66
C LEU A 67 27.18 0.90 18.36
N ALA A 68 28.44 0.49 18.44
CA ALA A 68 28.85 -0.71 19.18
C ALA A 68 28.50 -0.60 20.68
N GLN A 69 28.71 0.57 21.29
CA GLN A 69 28.37 0.83 22.68
C GLN A 69 26.86 0.75 22.92
N LEU A 70 26.04 1.34 22.04
CA LEU A 70 24.59 1.25 22.13
C LEU A 70 24.10 -0.21 22.09
N VAL A 71 24.60 -1.00 21.14
CA VAL A 71 24.22 -2.43 21.03
C VAL A 71 24.64 -3.20 22.28
N ARG A 72 25.84 -2.96 22.81
CA ARG A 72 26.31 -3.60 24.05
C ARG A 72 25.42 -3.22 25.24
N GLU A 73 25.13 -1.93 25.40
CA GLU A 73 24.31 -1.42 26.50
C GLU A 73 22.90 -2.01 26.45
N PHE A 74 22.31 -2.20 25.26
CA PHE A 74 21.01 -2.83 25.11
C PHE A 74 20.97 -4.24 25.71
N HIS A 75 22.04 -5.03 25.52
CA HIS A 75 22.13 -6.39 26.04
C HIS A 75 22.47 -6.45 27.53
N GLU A 76 23.25 -5.49 28.04
CA GLU A 76 23.71 -5.47 29.43
C GLU A 76 22.68 -4.85 30.39
N THR A 77 21.90 -3.88 29.92
CA THR A 77 20.96 -3.15 30.78
C THR A 77 19.74 -3.98 31.17
N ARG A 78 19.32 -3.82 32.42
CA ARG A 78 18.06 -4.37 32.94
C ARG A 78 16.90 -3.38 32.87
N SER A 79 17.17 -2.12 32.52
CA SER A 79 16.16 -1.07 32.43
C SER A 79 15.45 -1.13 31.09
N GLN A 80 14.13 -1.36 31.10
CA GLN A 80 13.32 -1.33 29.88
C GLN A 80 13.31 0.05 29.22
N GLU A 81 13.32 1.11 30.02
CA GLU A 81 13.38 2.48 29.49
C GLU A 81 14.69 2.74 28.74
N ALA A 82 15.81 2.25 29.28
CA ALA A 82 17.10 2.34 28.58
C ALA A 82 17.07 1.57 27.25
N LYS A 83 16.49 0.36 27.24
CA LYS A 83 16.33 -0.42 26.00
C LYS A 83 15.51 0.32 24.95
N ARG A 84 14.37 0.91 25.33
CA ARG A 84 13.53 1.72 24.43
C ARG A 84 14.31 2.88 23.84
N GLN A 85 15.01 3.65 24.68
CA GLN A 85 15.79 4.80 24.23
C GLN A 85 16.92 4.40 23.28
N ILE A 86 17.63 3.30 23.58
CA ILE A 86 18.70 2.77 22.74
C ILE A 86 18.13 2.32 21.39
N LEU A 87 17.04 1.56 21.39
CA LEU A 87 16.44 1.05 20.17
C LEU A 87 15.90 2.18 19.29
N ALA A 88 15.26 3.19 19.88
CA ALA A 88 14.84 4.40 19.19
C ALA A 88 16.02 5.15 18.57
N ASN A 89 17.14 5.27 19.30
CA ASN A 89 18.35 5.89 18.77
C ASN A 89 18.89 5.11 17.56
N LEU A 90 18.97 3.77 17.65
CA LEU A 90 19.39 2.93 16.54
C LEU A 90 18.45 3.06 15.33
N ALA A 91 17.14 3.13 15.55
CA ALA A 91 16.16 3.32 14.49
C ALA A 91 16.29 4.70 13.79
N ASN A 92 16.68 5.74 14.53
CA ASN A 92 17.01 7.04 13.96
C ASN A 92 18.31 6.99 13.12
N PHE A 93 19.33 6.25 13.56
CA PHE A 93 20.55 6.06 12.76
C PHE A 93 20.29 5.28 11.47
N ALA A 94 19.32 4.36 11.49
CA ALA A 94 18.87 3.61 10.33
C ALA A 94 18.22 4.46 9.23
N TYR A 95 17.91 5.74 9.48
CA TYR A 95 17.39 6.65 8.45
C TYR A 95 18.47 7.10 7.44
N ASP A 96 19.73 7.17 7.87
CA ASP A 96 20.82 7.74 7.06
C ASP A 96 21.75 6.64 6.51
N PRO A 97 21.84 6.47 5.18
CA PRO A 97 22.64 5.42 4.54
C PRO A 97 24.11 5.38 4.93
N ILE A 98 24.68 6.51 5.38
CA ILE A 98 26.07 6.56 5.87
C ILE A 98 26.31 5.62 7.06
N ASN A 99 25.24 5.23 7.77
CA ASN A 99 25.34 4.34 8.92
C ASN A 99 25.17 2.86 8.55
N PHE A 100 24.70 2.51 7.34
CA PHE A 100 24.28 1.13 7.02
C PHE A 100 25.39 0.10 7.18
N GLU A 101 26.62 0.43 6.76
CA GLU A 101 27.78 -0.44 6.94
C GLU A 101 28.06 -0.73 8.43
N PHE A 102 28.04 0.31 9.27
CA PHE A 102 28.25 0.17 10.72
C PHE A 102 27.11 -0.60 11.39
N LEU A 103 25.86 -0.36 10.98
CA LEU A 103 24.69 -1.06 11.52
C LEU A 103 24.70 -2.55 11.17
N ARG A 104 25.16 -2.92 9.96
CA ARG A 104 25.41 -4.32 9.59
C ARG A 104 26.55 -4.93 10.39
N LEU A 105 27.68 -4.22 10.49
CA LEU A 105 28.85 -4.69 11.24
C LEU A 105 28.52 -5.02 12.71
N HIS A 106 27.67 -4.21 13.34
CA HIS A 106 27.23 -4.40 14.73
C HIS A 106 25.93 -5.19 14.87
N ARG A 107 25.46 -5.87 13.82
CA ARG A 107 24.28 -6.75 13.84
C ARG A 107 23.01 -6.08 14.37
N VAL A 108 22.82 -4.80 14.05
CA VAL A 108 21.63 -4.05 14.47
C VAL A 108 20.36 -4.59 13.80
N ILE A 109 20.48 -5.17 12.61
CA ILE A 109 19.33 -5.84 11.95
C ILE A 109 18.87 -7.06 12.75
N ASP A 110 19.81 -7.91 13.22
CA ASP A 110 19.49 -9.06 14.08
C ASP A 110 18.78 -8.56 15.34
N LEU A 111 19.34 -7.53 15.97
CA LEU A 111 18.78 -6.90 17.17
C LEU A 111 17.32 -6.44 16.95
N PHE A 112 17.03 -5.78 15.83
CA PHE A 112 15.65 -5.39 15.51
C PHE A 112 14.75 -6.61 15.29
N ILE A 113 15.16 -7.58 14.47
CA ILE A 113 14.36 -8.79 14.18
C ILE A 113 14.03 -9.57 15.46
N ASP A 114 15.02 -9.72 16.35
CA ASP A 114 14.86 -10.44 17.61
C ASP A 114 14.00 -9.69 18.63
N THR A 115 13.86 -8.37 18.47
CA THR A 115 13.03 -7.52 19.34
C THR A 115 11.57 -7.40 18.84
N LEU A 116 11.27 -7.75 17.59
CA LEU A 116 9.89 -7.73 17.06
C LEU A 116 8.85 -8.48 17.91
N PRO A 117 9.11 -9.69 18.46
CA PRO A 117 8.10 -10.42 19.26
C PRO A 117 7.99 -9.93 20.71
N ASP A 118 8.68 -8.85 21.11
CA ASP A 118 8.64 -8.37 22.49
C ASP A 118 7.22 -7.93 22.90
N GLU A 119 6.86 -8.16 24.17
CA GLU A 119 5.55 -7.77 24.71
C GLU A 119 5.44 -6.24 24.88
N ASP A 120 6.58 -5.55 24.96
CA ASP A 120 6.63 -4.09 24.99
C ASP A 120 6.40 -3.52 23.60
N GLU A 121 5.19 -2.99 23.37
CA GLU A 121 4.80 -2.38 22.09
C GLU A 121 5.77 -1.27 21.65
N SER A 122 6.41 -0.54 22.58
CA SER A 122 7.37 0.51 22.21
C SER A 122 8.64 -0.09 21.61
N LEU A 123 9.13 -1.19 22.16
CA LEU A 123 10.30 -1.89 21.61
C LEU A 123 9.98 -2.47 20.23
N ALA A 124 8.82 -3.12 20.09
CA ALA A 124 8.38 -3.64 18.80
C ALA A 124 8.21 -2.52 17.74
N GLU A 125 7.66 -1.36 18.13
CA GLU A 125 7.50 -0.19 17.26
C GLU A 125 8.84 0.37 16.78
N PHE A 126 9.81 0.59 17.67
CA PHE A 126 11.14 1.05 17.28
C PHE A 126 11.89 0.02 16.43
N ALA A 127 11.74 -1.27 16.73
CA ALA A 127 12.34 -2.34 15.94
C ALA A 127 11.82 -2.37 14.51
N VAL A 128 10.49 -2.39 14.32
CA VAL A 128 9.91 -2.40 12.97
C VAL A 128 10.17 -1.09 12.23
N GLY A 129 10.18 0.05 12.92
CA GLY A 129 10.57 1.34 12.33
C GLY A 129 12.02 1.34 11.84
N GLY A 130 12.95 0.79 12.63
CA GLY A 130 14.35 0.62 12.24
C GLY A 130 14.52 -0.29 11.02
N LEU A 131 13.81 -1.44 10.98
CA LEU A 131 13.82 -2.33 9.81
C LEU A 131 13.23 -1.65 8.56
N CYS A 132 12.13 -0.91 8.71
CA CYS A 132 11.50 -0.17 7.62
C CYS A 132 12.45 0.87 7.01
N ASN A 133 13.27 1.52 7.83
CA ASN A 133 14.27 2.46 7.34
C ASN A 133 15.45 1.76 6.65
N LEU A 134 15.85 0.57 7.13
CA LEU A 134 16.99 -0.17 6.58
C LEU A 134 16.67 -0.91 5.27
N CYS A 135 15.43 -1.38 5.08
CA CYS A 135 15.06 -2.23 3.95
C CYS A 135 15.02 -1.50 2.59
N VAL A 136 15.27 -0.19 2.57
CA VAL A 136 15.46 0.59 1.33
C VAL A 136 16.80 0.26 0.65
N ASP A 137 17.76 -0.32 1.37
CA ASP A 137 19.05 -0.79 0.84
C ASP A 137 18.99 -2.27 0.43
N PRO A 138 19.39 -2.64 -0.79
CA PRO A 138 19.31 -4.03 -1.26
C PRO A 138 20.09 -5.04 -0.41
N GLN A 139 21.24 -4.66 0.16
CA GLN A 139 22.00 -5.59 1.01
C GLN A 139 21.27 -5.86 2.33
N ASN A 140 20.71 -4.82 2.95
CA ASN A 140 19.89 -4.97 4.15
C ASN A 140 18.61 -5.76 3.86
N GLN A 141 17.95 -5.49 2.72
CA GLN A 141 16.77 -6.22 2.26
C GLN A 141 17.05 -7.72 2.20
N GLU A 142 18.09 -8.12 1.47
CA GLU A 142 18.50 -9.53 1.35
C GLU A 142 18.84 -10.15 2.72
N TYR A 143 19.55 -9.40 3.57
CA TYR A 143 19.88 -9.86 4.92
C TYR A 143 18.61 -10.13 5.77
N ILE A 144 17.62 -9.24 5.72
CA ILE A 144 16.35 -9.41 6.45
C ILE A 144 15.61 -10.66 5.95
N LEU A 145 15.59 -10.89 4.63
CA LEU A 145 14.96 -12.05 4.02
C LEU A 145 15.61 -13.37 4.47
N GLN A 146 16.94 -13.42 4.50
CA GLN A 146 17.70 -14.61 4.90
C GLN A 146 17.53 -14.97 6.39
N ASN A 147 17.14 -14.01 7.24
CA ASN A 147 17.03 -14.17 8.69
C ASN A 147 15.57 -14.29 9.18
N ASN A 148 14.68 -14.88 8.37
CA ASN A 148 13.26 -15.09 8.70
C ASN A 148 12.50 -13.79 9.05
N GLY A 149 12.94 -12.64 8.52
CA GLY A 149 12.33 -11.34 8.81
C GLY A 149 10.85 -11.28 8.44
N ILE A 150 10.46 -11.88 7.31
CA ILE A 150 9.05 -11.94 6.87
C ILE A 150 8.18 -12.64 7.91
N GLN A 151 8.57 -13.81 8.39
CA GLN A 151 7.78 -14.57 9.37
C GLN A 151 7.57 -13.77 10.66
N ARG A 152 8.59 -13.07 11.14
CA ARG A 152 8.53 -12.23 12.34
C ARG A 152 7.60 -11.03 12.13
N LEU A 153 7.72 -10.34 10.99
CA LEU A 153 6.88 -9.20 10.61
C LEU A 153 5.41 -9.61 10.46
N GLN A 154 5.11 -10.76 9.85
CA GLN A 154 3.72 -11.23 9.66
C GLN A 154 2.94 -11.29 10.98
N ASN A 155 3.59 -11.67 12.08
CA ASN A 155 2.95 -11.73 13.40
C ASN A 155 2.52 -10.35 13.91
N LEU A 156 3.27 -9.29 13.57
CA LEU A 156 2.99 -7.91 14.00
C LEU A 156 1.74 -7.30 13.34
N LEU A 157 1.26 -7.89 12.24
CA LEU A 157 0.00 -7.48 11.61
C LEU A 157 -1.22 -7.68 12.53
N GLN A 158 -1.09 -8.47 13.61
CA GLN A 158 -2.13 -8.67 14.62
C GLN A 158 -2.11 -7.61 15.73
N SER A 159 -1.11 -6.72 15.75
CA SER A 159 -0.98 -5.69 16.78
C SER A 159 -2.18 -4.75 16.81
N LYS A 160 -2.51 -4.26 18.01
CA LYS A 160 -3.51 -3.20 18.21
C LYS A 160 -2.91 -1.81 17.97
N ASN A 161 -1.58 -1.68 18.02
CA ASN A 161 -0.87 -0.45 17.73
C ASN A 161 -0.83 -0.22 16.20
N GLN A 162 -1.40 0.91 15.79
CA GLN A 162 -1.54 1.28 14.38
C GLN A 162 -0.21 1.63 13.71
N GLU A 163 0.77 2.15 14.48
CA GLU A 163 2.11 2.46 13.97
C GLU A 163 2.90 1.20 13.67
N ILE A 164 2.79 0.19 14.55
CA ILE A 164 3.37 -1.15 14.31
C ILE A 164 2.79 -1.76 13.04
N VAL A 165 1.45 -1.79 12.90
CA VAL A 165 0.80 -2.39 11.72
C VAL A 165 1.21 -1.66 10.45
N CYS A 166 1.21 -0.33 10.43
CA CYS A 166 1.61 0.43 9.25
C CYS A 166 3.07 0.22 8.87
N SER A 167 3.99 0.32 9.83
CA SER A 167 5.42 0.08 9.59
C SER A 167 5.67 -1.35 9.12
N THR A 168 4.92 -2.32 9.65
CA THR A 168 4.98 -3.71 9.22
C THR A 168 4.56 -3.88 7.77
N ILE A 169 3.39 -3.34 7.36
CA ILE A 169 2.92 -3.44 5.97
C ILE A 169 3.92 -2.76 5.04
N THR A 170 4.37 -1.55 5.37
CA THR A 170 5.36 -0.81 4.58
C THR A 170 6.66 -1.60 4.42
N THR A 171 7.16 -2.20 5.50
CA THR A 171 8.36 -3.05 5.43
C THR A 171 8.13 -4.26 4.53
N LEU A 172 6.97 -4.92 4.60
CA LEU A 172 6.65 -6.05 3.73
C LEU A 172 6.55 -5.66 2.26
N ILE A 173 6.06 -4.45 1.94
CA ILE A 173 6.08 -3.89 0.58
C ILE A 173 7.53 -3.74 0.11
N TYR A 174 8.39 -3.12 0.93
CA TYR A 174 9.81 -2.98 0.57
C TYR A 174 10.54 -4.30 0.46
N LEU A 175 10.17 -5.33 1.20
CA LEU A 175 10.79 -6.65 1.12
C LEU A 175 10.32 -7.49 -0.08
N LYS A 176 9.45 -6.95 -0.94
CA LYS A 176 8.91 -7.66 -2.10
C LYS A 176 9.96 -7.77 -3.21
N THR A 177 10.51 -8.97 -3.34
CA THR A 177 11.56 -9.34 -4.30
C THR A 177 11.24 -10.71 -4.90
N PRO A 178 11.82 -11.08 -6.05
CA PRO A 178 11.62 -12.41 -6.62
C PRO A 178 11.91 -13.57 -5.65
N SER A 179 12.86 -13.41 -4.73
CA SER A 179 13.21 -14.43 -3.73
C SER A 179 12.19 -14.53 -2.59
N SER A 180 11.47 -13.45 -2.27
CA SER A 180 10.48 -13.41 -1.18
C SER A 180 9.03 -13.62 -1.60
N LEU A 181 8.73 -13.61 -2.91
CA LEU A 181 7.35 -13.72 -3.42
C LEU A 181 6.59 -14.91 -2.84
N LYS A 182 7.22 -16.08 -2.75
CA LYS A 182 6.56 -17.29 -2.23
C LYS A 182 6.05 -17.11 -0.80
N ASP A 183 6.83 -16.44 0.05
CA ASP A 183 6.49 -16.22 1.45
C ASP A 183 5.48 -15.07 1.61
N LEU A 184 5.59 -14.05 0.75
CA LEU A 184 4.68 -12.91 0.73
C LEU A 184 3.30 -13.24 0.15
N GLN A 185 3.22 -14.25 -0.73
CA GLN A 185 1.97 -14.78 -1.30
C GLN A 185 1.35 -15.90 -0.45
N ALA A 186 1.89 -16.17 0.74
CA ALA A 186 1.34 -17.19 1.62
C ALA A 186 -0.08 -16.79 2.07
N LYS A 187 -1.05 -17.71 1.89
CA LYS A 187 -2.47 -17.48 2.22
C LYS A 187 -2.72 -16.82 3.58
N PRO A 188 -2.04 -17.19 4.69
CA PRO A 188 -2.25 -16.54 5.98
C PRO A 188 -1.97 -15.04 5.95
N LEU A 189 -0.91 -14.61 5.26
CA LEU A 189 -0.56 -13.21 5.09
C LEU A 189 -1.59 -12.48 4.24
N ILE A 190 -1.95 -13.04 3.08
CA ILE A 190 -2.91 -12.43 2.16
C ILE A 190 -4.29 -12.25 2.80
N ASN A 191 -4.75 -13.25 3.55
CA ASN A 191 -6.01 -13.16 4.30
C ASN A 191 -5.95 -12.04 5.35
N ARG A 192 -4.84 -11.95 6.10
CA ARG A 192 -4.68 -10.90 7.11
C ARG A 192 -4.66 -9.51 6.49
N LEU A 193 -3.93 -9.33 5.38
CA LEU A 193 -3.89 -8.06 4.67
C LEU A 193 -5.25 -7.71 4.08
N SER A 194 -6.02 -8.69 3.61
CA SER A 194 -7.40 -8.48 3.15
C SER A 194 -8.32 -7.96 4.28
N ASP A 195 -8.20 -8.51 5.48
CA ASP A 195 -8.93 -8.02 6.66
C ASP A 195 -8.53 -6.58 7.03
N LEU A 196 -7.23 -6.28 6.99
CA LEU A 196 -6.70 -4.94 7.25
C LEU A 196 -7.12 -3.93 6.18
N ALA A 197 -7.20 -4.36 4.92
CA ALA A 197 -7.76 -3.59 3.81
C ALA A 197 -9.20 -3.15 4.09
N ALA A 198 -10.01 -4.01 4.70
CA ALA A 198 -11.40 -3.70 5.05
C ALA A 198 -11.56 -2.88 6.35
N CYS A 199 -10.49 -2.60 7.09
CA CYS A 199 -10.58 -1.96 8.40
C CYS A 199 -10.97 -0.46 8.29
N PRO A 200 -11.56 0.13 9.34
CA PRO A 200 -11.97 1.53 9.33
C PRO A 200 -10.78 2.51 9.31
N ASN A 201 -9.61 2.09 9.82
CA ASN A 201 -8.41 2.92 9.80
C ASN A 201 -7.91 3.09 8.37
N LYS A 202 -7.89 4.34 7.90
CA LYS A 202 -7.60 4.63 6.50
C LYS A 202 -6.15 4.40 6.11
N ARG A 203 -5.21 4.69 7.01
CA ARG A 203 -3.78 4.51 6.73
C ARG A 203 -3.46 3.03 6.56
N ILE A 204 -3.93 2.20 7.48
CA ILE A 204 -3.76 0.74 7.44
C ILE A 204 -4.43 0.14 6.22
N SER A 205 -5.71 0.50 5.98
CA SER A 205 -6.47 0.04 4.82
C SER A 205 -5.73 0.36 3.52
N ASN A 206 -5.27 1.60 3.34
CA ASN A 206 -4.53 2.01 2.15
C ASN A 206 -3.26 1.20 1.93
N LEU A 207 -2.45 1.01 2.98
CA LEU A 207 -1.20 0.26 2.88
C LEU A 207 -1.44 -1.21 2.53
N ALA A 208 -2.46 -1.83 3.14
CA ALA A 208 -2.84 -3.20 2.83
C ALA A 208 -3.32 -3.33 1.38
N HIS A 209 -4.10 -2.37 0.89
CA HIS A 209 -4.50 -2.33 -0.52
C HIS A 209 -3.32 -2.13 -1.47
N LEU A 210 -2.34 -1.29 -1.12
CA LEU A 210 -1.14 -1.10 -1.92
C LEU A 210 -0.40 -2.43 -2.11
N PHE A 211 -0.12 -3.13 -1.00
CA PHE A 211 0.52 -4.45 -1.03
C PHE A 211 -0.24 -5.44 -1.93
N LEU A 212 -1.57 -5.56 -1.73
CA LEU A 212 -2.40 -6.48 -2.49
C LEU A 212 -2.47 -6.10 -3.98
N SER A 213 -2.52 -4.80 -4.30
CA SER A 213 -2.62 -4.32 -5.68
C SER A 213 -1.38 -4.63 -6.51
N GLU A 214 -0.19 -4.53 -5.93
CA GLU A 214 1.05 -4.93 -6.61
C GLU A 214 1.09 -6.44 -6.84
N GLU A 215 0.64 -7.22 -5.86
CA GLU A 215 0.58 -8.68 -5.99
C GLU A 215 -0.41 -9.11 -7.05
N ASP A 216 -1.59 -8.50 -7.10
CA ASP A 216 -2.60 -8.81 -8.12
C ASP A 216 -2.09 -8.54 -9.54
N VAL A 217 -1.31 -7.48 -9.75
CA VAL A 217 -0.72 -7.14 -11.06
C VAL A 217 0.39 -8.13 -11.45
N GLU A 218 1.23 -8.54 -10.51
CA GLU A 218 2.24 -9.59 -10.73
C GLU A 218 1.58 -10.95 -10.98
N ASN A 219 0.57 -11.32 -10.19
CA ASN A 219 -0.21 -12.54 -10.38
C ASN A 219 -0.91 -12.52 -11.74
N PHE A 220 -1.43 -11.37 -12.17
CA PHE A 220 -1.99 -11.21 -13.51
C PHE A 220 -0.92 -11.34 -14.60
N THR A 221 0.30 -10.85 -14.39
CA THR A 221 1.44 -11.06 -15.29
C THR A 221 1.74 -12.54 -15.47
N LEU A 222 1.82 -13.29 -14.36
CA LEU A 222 2.07 -14.74 -14.38
C LEU A 222 0.92 -15.50 -15.04
N LEU A 223 -0.33 -15.12 -14.75
CA LEU A 223 -1.53 -15.76 -15.29
C LEU A 223 -1.71 -15.50 -16.79
N SER A 224 -1.51 -14.26 -17.22
CA SER A 224 -1.72 -13.84 -18.61
C SER A 224 -0.52 -14.11 -19.52
N GLY A 225 0.68 -14.25 -18.93
CA GLY A 225 1.94 -14.26 -19.67
C GLY A 225 2.36 -12.89 -20.20
N ASP A 226 1.61 -11.81 -19.90
CA ASP A 226 1.95 -10.45 -20.31
C ASP A 226 2.98 -9.83 -19.37
N SER A 227 4.24 -10.21 -19.59
CA SER A 227 5.41 -9.71 -18.85
C SER A 227 6.03 -8.48 -19.49
N ASN A 228 5.23 -7.64 -20.15
CA ASN A 228 5.71 -6.37 -20.68
C ASN A 228 6.31 -5.51 -19.53
N PRO A 229 7.54 -4.97 -19.66
CA PRO A 229 8.18 -4.18 -18.62
C PRO A 229 7.38 -2.96 -18.12
N VAL A 230 6.38 -2.47 -18.88
CA VAL A 230 5.48 -1.40 -18.41
C VAL A 230 4.68 -1.79 -17.16
N HIS A 231 4.56 -3.07 -16.85
CA HIS A 231 3.88 -3.61 -15.68
C HIS A 231 4.80 -3.85 -14.47
N GLN A 232 6.07 -3.40 -14.55
CA GLN A 232 7.10 -3.68 -13.55
C GLN A 232 7.75 -2.38 -13.03
N GLY A 233 8.24 -2.43 -11.78
CA GLY A 233 8.99 -1.35 -11.16
C GLY A 233 8.14 -0.23 -10.56
N PRO A 234 8.77 0.87 -10.10
CA PRO A 234 8.12 1.89 -9.26
C PRO A 234 7.05 2.72 -9.98
N ASN A 235 7.04 2.73 -11.32
CA ASN A 235 6.06 3.42 -12.15
C ASN A 235 5.20 2.42 -12.95
N ALA A 236 5.04 1.19 -12.45
CA ALA A 236 4.28 0.14 -13.11
C ALA A 236 2.86 0.62 -13.43
N VAL A 237 2.41 0.28 -14.63
CA VAL A 237 1.04 0.50 -15.10
C VAL A 237 0.26 -0.80 -14.93
N VAL A 238 -0.95 -0.74 -14.41
CA VAL A 238 -1.87 -1.87 -14.29
C VAL A 238 -2.29 -2.35 -15.69
N HIS A 239 -2.28 -3.67 -15.96
CA HIS A 239 -2.73 -4.20 -17.24
C HIS A 239 -4.16 -3.74 -17.55
N GLY A 240 -4.38 -3.24 -18.77
CA GLY A 240 -5.73 -2.88 -19.22
C GLY A 240 -6.69 -4.08 -19.20
N ALA A 241 -6.17 -5.29 -19.44
CA ALA A 241 -6.93 -6.53 -19.34
C ALA A 241 -7.33 -6.86 -17.89
N PHE A 242 -6.46 -6.57 -16.92
CA PHE A 242 -6.76 -6.72 -15.50
C PHE A 242 -7.83 -5.71 -15.05
N LEU A 243 -7.75 -4.45 -15.49
CA LEU A 243 -8.83 -3.48 -15.25
C LEU A 243 -10.16 -3.95 -15.88
N ASN A 244 -10.12 -4.55 -17.07
CA ASN A 244 -11.31 -5.10 -17.72
C ASN A 244 -11.88 -6.31 -16.96
N SER A 245 -11.05 -7.13 -16.31
CA SER A 245 -11.54 -8.27 -15.51
C SER A 245 -12.35 -7.81 -14.30
N LEU A 246 -12.02 -6.64 -13.72
CA LEU A 246 -12.84 -6.00 -12.67
C LEU A 246 -14.23 -5.62 -13.18
N VAL A 247 -14.31 -5.02 -14.37
CA VAL A 247 -15.60 -4.71 -15.03
C VAL A 247 -16.40 -5.98 -15.30
N SER A 248 -15.74 -7.02 -15.83
CA SER A 248 -16.35 -8.33 -16.09
C SER A 248 -16.91 -8.97 -14.83
N CYS A 249 -16.19 -8.87 -13.70
CA CYS A 249 -16.65 -9.36 -12.40
C CYS A 249 -17.97 -8.71 -12.00
N ILE A 250 -18.10 -7.39 -12.11
CA ILE A 250 -19.34 -6.66 -11.78
C ILE A 250 -20.48 -7.09 -12.71
N MET A 251 -20.22 -7.16 -14.01
CA MET A 251 -21.23 -7.56 -15.01
C MET A 251 -21.72 -9.00 -14.81
N GLY A 252 -20.82 -9.91 -14.44
CA GLY A 252 -21.12 -11.33 -14.26
C GLY A 252 -21.70 -11.70 -12.91
N THR A 253 -21.55 -10.86 -11.87
CA THR A 253 -21.91 -11.23 -10.49
C THR A 253 -22.87 -10.28 -9.80
N LYS A 254 -22.93 -8.99 -10.18
CA LYS A 254 -23.69 -7.96 -9.47
C LYS A 254 -24.80 -7.36 -10.32
N VAL A 255 -24.45 -6.79 -11.47
CA VAL A 255 -25.39 -6.04 -12.31
C VAL A 255 -25.13 -6.46 -13.76
N PRO A 256 -26.02 -7.28 -14.37
CA PRO A 256 -27.43 -7.51 -14.03
C PRO A 256 -27.65 -8.54 -12.91
N GLY A 257 -26.61 -9.29 -12.55
CA GLY A 257 -26.64 -10.36 -11.55
C GLY A 257 -26.00 -11.65 -12.09
N PRO A 258 -25.85 -12.68 -11.23
CA PRO A 258 -25.28 -13.97 -11.62
C PRO A 258 -25.98 -14.59 -12.85
N GLY A 259 -25.22 -15.35 -13.64
CA GLY A 259 -25.75 -16.02 -14.84
C GLY A 259 -25.73 -15.17 -16.12
N CYS A 260 -25.09 -14.00 -16.10
CA CYS A 260 -24.84 -13.18 -17.28
C CYS A 260 -23.43 -13.43 -17.83
N MET A 261 -23.32 -13.61 -19.14
CA MET A 261 -22.04 -13.75 -19.84
C MET A 261 -21.84 -12.60 -20.80
N VAL A 262 -20.62 -12.07 -20.84
CA VAL A 262 -20.22 -11.03 -21.78
C VAL A 262 -20.19 -11.62 -23.20
N ALA A 263 -21.01 -11.07 -24.10
CA ALA A 263 -21.10 -11.51 -25.50
C ALA A 263 -20.23 -10.65 -26.43
N SER A 264 -20.14 -9.36 -26.17
CA SER A 264 -19.25 -8.45 -26.90
C SER A 264 -18.93 -7.23 -26.06
N GLN A 265 -17.72 -6.70 -26.20
CA GLN A 265 -17.31 -5.44 -25.57
C GLN A 265 -16.57 -4.56 -26.58
N ASN A 266 -16.73 -3.25 -26.44
CA ASN A 266 -15.81 -2.26 -26.98
C ASN A 266 -15.10 -1.61 -25.80
N ILE A 267 -13.77 -1.62 -25.79
CA ILE A 267 -12.96 -1.09 -24.70
C ILE A 267 -12.04 0.01 -25.22
N LYS A 268 -11.94 1.10 -24.46
CA LYS A 268 -10.99 2.20 -24.64
C LYS A 268 -10.17 2.39 -23.39
N TYR A 269 -8.88 2.68 -23.54
CA TYR A 269 -7.94 2.97 -22.46
C TYR A 269 -7.40 4.40 -22.62
N PRO A 270 -8.14 5.44 -22.18
CA PRO A 270 -7.77 6.83 -22.48
C PRO A 270 -6.52 7.29 -21.73
N ASN A 271 -6.22 6.70 -20.58
CA ASN A 271 -5.08 7.02 -19.74
C ASN A 271 -4.54 5.78 -19.03
N PRO A 272 -3.24 5.72 -18.68
CA PRO A 272 -2.69 4.63 -17.86
C PRO A 272 -3.22 4.71 -16.42
N CYS A 273 -3.39 3.55 -15.80
CA CYS A 273 -3.61 3.41 -14.36
C CYS A 273 -2.31 2.93 -13.75
N GLN A 274 -1.72 3.67 -12.82
CA GLN A 274 -0.52 3.26 -12.10
C GLN A 274 -0.89 2.27 -10.99
N VAL A 275 0.03 1.37 -10.68
CA VAL A 275 -0.13 0.49 -9.51
C VAL A 275 -0.19 1.34 -8.24
N GLY A 276 -1.07 0.98 -7.32
CA GLY A 276 -1.36 1.77 -6.13
C GLY A 276 -2.38 2.90 -6.31
N GLU A 277 -2.80 3.23 -7.54
CA GLU A 277 -3.93 4.14 -7.74
C GLU A 277 -5.26 3.50 -7.35
N PHE A 278 -6.12 4.29 -6.72
CA PHE A 278 -7.49 3.87 -6.43
C PHE A 278 -8.32 3.88 -7.71
N VAL A 279 -9.02 2.78 -8.00
CA VAL A 279 -9.94 2.71 -9.14
C VAL A 279 -11.39 2.62 -8.70
N GLU A 280 -12.23 3.44 -9.32
CA GLU A 280 -13.69 3.37 -9.20
C GLU A 280 -14.24 2.76 -10.48
N VAL A 281 -14.86 1.58 -10.37
CA VAL A 281 -15.50 0.88 -11.51
C VAL A 281 -17.00 1.11 -11.46
N SER A 282 -17.56 1.64 -12.56
CA SER A 282 -18.99 1.87 -12.71
C SER A 282 -19.52 1.04 -13.88
N VAL A 283 -20.65 0.38 -13.68
CA VAL A 283 -21.40 -0.34 -14.73
C VAL A 283 -22.84 0.12 -14.67
N ILE A 284 -23.37 0.59 -15.80
CA ILE A 284 -24.71 1.14 -15.94
C ILE A 284 -25.47 0.33 -16.98
N LEU A 285 -26.63 -0.20 -16.62
CA LEU A 285 -27.54 -0.82 -17.58
C LEU A 285 -28.13 0.26 -18.49
N THR A 286 -27.93 0.13 -19.80
CA THR A 286 -28.44 1.08 -20.80
C THR A 286 -29.66 0.54 -21.54
N GLY A 287 -29.93 -0.76 -21.45
CA GLY A 287 -31.15 -1.36 -21.97
C GLY A 287 -31.19 -2.87 -21.78
N MET A 288 -32.39 -3.43 -21.78
CA MET A 288 -32.62 -4.86 -21.71
C MET A 288 -33.73 -5.24 -22.68
N LYS A 289 -33.47 -6.20 -23.57
CA LYS A 289 -34.47 -6.73 -24.51
C LYS A 289 -34.28 -8.23 -24.66
N MET A 290 -35.29 -9.00 -24.23
CA MET A 290 -35.21 -10.46 -24.15
C MET A 290 -33.97 -10.89 -23.36
N ASP A 291 -33.09 -11.69 -23.97
CA ASP A 291 -31.87 -12.22 -23.35
C ASP A 291 -30.67 -11.26 -23.46
N LEU A 292 -30.80 -10.17 -24.23
CA LEU A 292 -29.72 -9.23 -24.50
C LEU A 292 -29.78 -8.06 -23.51
N ILE A 293 -28.69 -7.87 -22.77
CA ILE A 293 -28.54 -6.78 -21.81
C ILE A 293 -27.40 -5.89 -22.28
N LYS A 294 -27.66 -4.59 -22.36
CA LYS A 294 -26.68 -3.58 -22.76
C LYS A 294 -26.20 -2.83 -21.54
N CYS A 295 -24.89 -2.68 -21.43
CA CYS A 295 -24.25 -1.96 -20.34
C CYS A 295 -23.26 -0.95 -20.91
N ARG A 296 -23.12 0.18 -20.21
CA ARG A 296 -21.97 1.08 -20.35
C ARG A 296 -21.14 0.99 -19.09
N TYR A 297 -19.82 1.06 -19.22
CA TYR A 297 -18.93 1.00 -18.08
C TYR A 297 -17.77 1.97 -18.18
N THR A 298 -17.28 2.36 -17.00
CA THR A 298 -16.14 3.26 -16.83
C THR A 298 -15.30 2.80 -15.65
N VAL A 299 -13.99 3.02 -15.73
CA VAL A 299 -13.05 2.90 -14.62
C VAL A 299 -12.34 4.24 -14.48
N MET A 300 -12.44 4.84 -13.31
CA MET A 300 -11.80 6.11 -12.97
C MET A 300 -10.67 5.86 -11.98
N ALA A 301 -9.43 6.20 -12.35
CA ALA A 301 -8.35 6.32 -11.39
C ALA A 301 -8.55 7.61 -10.57
N LYS A 302 -8.55 7.48 -9.25
CA LYS A 302 -8.67 8.58 -8.31
C LYS A 302 -7.28 8.94 -7.80
N PRO A 303 -6.95 10.23 -7.74
CA PRO A 303 -5.71 10.68 -7.18
C PRO A 303 -5.66 10.39 -5.68
N ASN A 304 -4.45 10.15 -5.18
CA ASN A 304 -4.21 10.03 -3.76
C ASN A 304 -4.49 11.40 -3.10
N LYS A 305 -5.17 11.40 -1.95
CA LYS A 305 -5.76 12.61 -1.33
C LYS A 305 -4.77 13.71 -0.96
N ASP A 306 -3.48 13.41 -0.94
CA ASP A 306 -2.42 14.38 -0.63
C ASP A 306 -2.11 15.34 -1.79
N SER A 307 -2.66 15.11 -2.99
CA SER A 307 -2.58 16.06 -4.09
C SER A 307 -3.92 16.73 -4.33
N SER A 308 -4.14 17.88 -3.66
CA SER A 308 -5.33 18.72 -3.83
C SER A 308 -5.51 19.32 -5.24
N LEU A 309 -4.59 19.03 -6.16
CA LEU A 309 -4.55 19.52 -7.54
C LEU A 309 -4.72 18.40 -8.58
N ALA A 310 -4.69 17.13 -8.19
CA ALA A 310 -4.85 16.04 -9.13
C ALA A 310 -6.35 15.74 -9.34
N GLU A 311 -6.76 15.58 -10.60
CA GLU A 311 -8.13 15.25 -10.97
C GLU A 311 -8.30 13.74 -11.17
N SER A 312 -9.54 13.24 -11.03
CA SER A 312 -9.87 11.86 -11.38
C SER A 312 -9.67 11.63 -12.87
N ARG A 313 -9.00 10.54 -13.26
CA ARG A 313 -8.68 10.24 -14.66
C ARG A 313 -9.46 9.04 -15.15
N LEU A 314 -10.06 9.15 -16.33
CA LEU A 314 -10.70 8.02 -17.00
C LEU A 314 -9.63 7.09 -17.56
N VAL A 315 -9.52 5.88 -17.01
CA VAL A 315 -8.49 4.90 -17.42
C VAL A 315 -9.05 3.78 -18.28
N LEU A 316 -10.35 3.48 -18.16
CA LEU A 316 -11.03 2.51 -19.01
C LEU A 316 -12.48 2.95 -19.24
N SER A 317 -12.97 2.84 -20.47
CA SER A 317 -14.41 3.01 -20.76
C SER A 317 -14.86 2.10 -21.88
N GLY A 318 -16.16 1.83 -21.94
CA GLY A 318 -16.70 0.98 -22.98
C GLY A 318 -18.19 0.72 -22.88
N ASP A 319 -18.67 -0.04 -23.86
CA ASP A 319 -20.02 -0.58 -23.89
C ASP A 319 -19.93 -2.10 -24.05
N ALA A 320 -20.80 -2.82 -23.35
CA ALA A 320 -20.90 -4.28 -23.39
C ALA A 320 -22.31 -4.72 -23.77
N ASN A 321 -22.37 -5.84 -24.48
CA ASN A 321 -23.57 -6.66 -24.59
C ASN A 321 -23.37 -7.93 -23.77
N LEU A 322 -24.33 -8.25 -22.92
CA LEU A 322 -24.38 -9.45 -22.10
C LEU A 322 -25.55 -10.32 -22.54
N ILE A 323 -25.41 -11.64 -22.34
CA ILE A 323 -26.46 -12.63 -22.56
C ILE A 323 -26.71 -13.37 -21.25
N LYS A 324 -27.98 -13.53 -20.85
CA LYS A 324 -28.37 -14.41 -19.75
C LYS A 324 -28.27 -15.88 -20.18
N ILE A 325 -27.60 -16.70 -19.38
CA ILE A 325 -27.42 -18.14 -19.65
C ILE A 325 -28.66 -18.96 -19.30
N GLU A 326 -29.63 -18.40 -18.58
CA GLU A 326 -30.95 -19.01 -18.35
C GLU A 326 -31.82 -19.00 -19.61
N ASP A 327 -31.49 -19.84 -20.60
CA ASP A 327 -32.43 -20.45 -21.55
C ASP A 327 -31.75 -21.32 -22.65
N GLN A 328 -30.42 -21.50 -22.64
CA GLN A 328 -29.79 -22.44 -23.61
C GLN A 328 -30.27 -23.89 -23.42
N LYS A 329 -30.59 -24.31 -22.20
CA LYS A 329 -31.18 -25.64 -21.93
C LYS A 329 -32.63 -25.79 -22.45
N LYS A 330 -33.37 -24.69 -22.67
CA LYS A 330 -34.71 -24.73 -23.28
C LYS A 330 -34.64 -24.63 -24.80
N ARG A 331 -33.73 -23.81 -25.35
CA ARG A 331 -33.53 -23.70 -26.81
C ARG A 331 -32.91 -24.96 -27.44
N ALA A 332 -32.06 -25.69 -26.72
CA ALA A 332 -31.53 -26.98 -27.19
C ALA A 332 -32.55 -28.14 -27.10
N LYS A 333 -33.64 -27.99 -26.34
CA LYS A 333 -34.73 -28.97 -26.27
C LYS A 333 -35.85 -28.74 -27.30
N ASN A 334 -35.88 -27.56 -27.92
CA ASN A 334 -36.87 -27.16 -28.94
C ASN A 334 -36.24 -27.01 -30.34
N LYS A 335 -35.07 -27.61 -30.58
CA LYS A 335 -34.46 -27.72 -31.91
C LYS A 335 -34.34 -29.18 -32.33
#